data_AF-A0A485AW19-F1
#
_entry.id   AF-A0A485AW19-F1
#
_cell.length_a   1.000
_cell.length_b   1.000
_cell.length_c   1.000
_cell.angle_alpha   90.00
_cell.angle_beta   90.00
_cell.angle_gamma   90.00
#
_symmetry.space_group_name_H-M   'P 1'
#
loop_
_entity.id
_entity.type
_entity.pdbx_description
1 polymer ?
#
loop_
_entity_poly.entity_id
_entity_poly.type
_entity_poly.pdbx_seq_one_letter_code
_entity_poly.pdbx_strand_id
1 'polypeptide(L)'
;MTQLQTQRVVRLDGASQIVEVPDPAPAVVGAPTASDYGGVKLGAAIAAPAAMTATSDTNSSATDVAGLLADHNDLVSKYNALLTDTTALRATLASVLAQLKAKTIPV
;
A
#
# COMPACT_ATOMS: atom_id res chain seq x y z
N MET A 1 -9.73 -0.90 -34.98
CA MET A 1 -9.69 -1.92 -36.05
C MET A 1 -10.16 -3.22 -35.44
N THR A 2 -11.25 -3.81 -35.93
CA THR A 2 -11.77 -5.10 -35.44
C THR A 2 -10.85 -6.22 -35.91
N GLN A 3 -10.32 -7.01 -34.99
CA GLN A 3 -9.55 -8.20 -35.33
C GLN A 3 -10.51 -9.26 -35.89
N LEU A 4 -10.23 -9.78 -37.09
CA LEU A 4 -10.99 -10.87 -37.69
C LEU A 4 -10.35 -12.18 -37.26
N GLN A 5 -11.14 -13.11 -36.70
CA GLN A 5 -10.67 -14.45 -36.37
C GLN A 5 -11.18 -15.45 -37.40
N THR A 6 -10.29 -16.32 -37.86
CA THR A 6 -10.60 -17.39 -38.81
C THR A 6 -11.06 -18.62 -38.03
N GLN A 7 -12.35 -18.98 -38.13
CA GLN A 7 -12.90 -20.16 -37.45
C GLN A 7 -13.25 -21.25 -38.46
N ARG A 8 -12.97 -22.52 -38.09
CA ARG A 8 -13.41 -23.69 -38.86
C ARG A 8 -14.74 -24.16 -38.31
N VAL A 9 -15.80 -24.00 -39.09
CA VAL A 9 -17.17 -24.42 -38.73
C VAL A 9 -17.53 -25.67 -39.53
N VAL A 10 -18.13 -26.65 -38.86
CA VAL A 10 -18.69 -27.83 -39.53
C VAL A 10 -20.15 -27.53 -39.85
N ARG A 11 -20.49 -27.56 -41.14
CA ARG A 11 -21.86 -27.39 -41.61
C ARG A 11 -22.71 -28.59 -41.21
N LEU A 12 -24.03 -28.41 -41.20
CA LEU A 12 -24.99 -29.48 -40.85
C LEU A 12 -24.94 -30.67 -41.83
N ASP A 13 -24.39 -30.47 -43.03
CA ASP A 13 -24.12 -31.50 -44.05
C ASP A 13 -22.77 -32.22 -43.85
N GLY A 14 -22.02 -31.88 -42.80
CA GLY A 14 -20.71 -32.46 -42.47
C GLY A 14 -19.52 -31.81 -43.15
N ALA A 15 -19.72 -30.84 -44.06
CA ALA A 15 -18.62 -30.15 -44.73
C ALA A 15 -17.95 -29.11 -43.81
N SER A 16 -16.62 -29.08 -43.79
CA SER A 16 -15.86 -28.04 -43.07
C SER A 16 -15.73 -26.79 -43.94
N GLN A 17 -16.03 -25.63 -43.36
CA GLN A 17 -15.81 -24.33 -43.98
C GLN A 17 -14.97 -23.44 -43.08
N ILE A 18 -14.15 -22.59 -43.68
CA ILE A 18 -13.45 -21.52 -42.96
C ILE A 18 -14.27 -20.24 -43.09
N VAL A 19 -14.61 -19.63 -41.96
CA VAL A 19 -15.41 -18.41 -41.88
C VAL A 19 -14.65 -17.37 -41.06
N GLU A 20 -14.63 -16.14 -41.54
CA GLU A 20 -14.12 -15.00 -40.78
C GLU A 20 -15.23 -14.49 -39.85
N VAL A 21 -14.98 -14.56 -38.55
CA VAL A 21 -15.90 -14.07 -37.52
C VAL A 21 -15.25 -12.86 -36.85
N PRO A 22 -15.98 -11.75 -36.69
CA PRO A 22 -15.50 -10.62 -35.89
C PRO A 22 -15.20 -11.08 -34.47
N ASP A 23 -14.00 -10.79 -33.98
CA ASP A 23 -13.63 -11.08 -32.60
C ASP A 23 -14.52 -10.25 -31.66
N PRO A 24 -15.23 -10.86 -30.69
CA PRO A 24 -15.92 -10.09 -29.67
C PRO A 24 -14.96 -9.14 -28.97
N ALA A 25 -15.39 -7.90 -28.74
CA ALA A 25 -14.58 -6.92 -28.04
C ALA A 25 -14.16 -7.47 -26.66
N PRO A 26 -12.93 -7.21 -26.20
CA PRO A 26 -12.50 -7.61 -24.87
C PRO A 26 -13.49 -7.15 -23.80
N ALA A 27 -13.80 -8.02 -22.83
CA ALA A 27 -14.66 -7.66 -21.72
C ALA A 27 -14.05 -6.49 -20.94
N VAL A 28 -14.75 -5.36 -20.91
CA VAL A 28 -14.35 -4.19 -20.12
C VAL A 28 -14.85 -4.39 -18.70
N VAL A 29 -13.93 -4.64 -17.77
CA VAL A 29 -14.26 -4.67 -16.34
C VAL A 29 -14.37 -3.22 -15.84
N GLY A 30 -15.59 -2.83 -15.43
CA GLY A 30 -15.85 -1.50 -14.89
C GLY A 30 -15.16 -1.26 -13.53
N ALA A 31 -15.09 0.01 -13.14
CA ALA A 31 -14.67 0.37 -11.79
C ALA A 31 -15.72 -0.12 -10.77
N PRO A 32 -15.31 -0.60 -9.58
CA PRO A 32 -16.23 -0.99 -8.53
C PRO A 32 -16.98 0.22 -7.98
N THR A 33 -18.26 0.04 -7.67
CA THR A 33 -19.07 1.03 -6.94
C THR A 33 -19.45 0.44 -5.58
N ALA A 34 -20.19 1.21 -4.75
CA ALA A 34 -20.72 0.68 -3.50
C ALA A 34 -21.77 -0.43 -3.71
N SER A 35 -22.41 -0.45 -4.88
CA SER A 35 -23.51 -1.35 -5.23
C SER A 35 -23.14 -2.40 -6.28
N ASP A 36 -22.06 -2.19 -7.04
CA ASP A 36 -21.74 -2.98 -8.23
C ASP A 36 -20.30 -3.52 -8.19
N TYR A 37 -20.15 -4.78 -8.59
CA TYR A 37 -18.86 -5.43 -8.67
C TYR A 37 -18.01 -4.86 -9.82
N GLY A 38 -16.71 -4.68 -9.57
CA GLY A 38 -15.74 -4.17 -10.55
C GLY A 38 -14.30 -4.47 -10.15
N GLY A 39 -13.36 -4.13 -11.02
CA GLY A 39 -11.93 -4.41 -10.84
C GLY A 39 -11.23 -3.36 -9.99
N VAL A 40 -10.48 -3.78 -8.96
CA VAL A 40 -9.62 -2.90 -8.16
C VAL A 40 -8.18 -2.90 -8.68
N LYS A 41 -7.51 -1.75 -8.62
CA LYS A 41 -6.08 -1.66 -8.90
C LYS A 41 -5.28 -2.18 -7.71
N LEU A 42 -4.17 -2.88 -7.97
CA LEU A 42 -3.27 -3.34 -6.92
C LEU A 42 -2.70 -2.16 -6.10
N GLY A 43 -2.75 -2.29 -4.78
CA GLY A 43 -2.08 -1.38 -3.84
C GLY A 43 -0.57 -1.29 -4.09
N ALA A 44 0.05 -0.20 -3.67
CA ALA A 44 1.51 -0.08 -3.69
C ALA A 44 2.01 -0.75 -2.41
N ALA A 45 3.21 -1.30 -2.45
CA ALA A 45 3.83 -1.80 -1.24
C ALA A 45 4.06 -0.63 -0.27
N ILE A 46 3.46 -0.72 0.90
CA ILE A 46 3.68 0.23 1.99
C ILE A 46 4.87 -0.28 2.80
N ALA A 47 5.96 0.47 2.85
CA ALA A 47 7.09 0.13 3.70
C ALA A 47 6.68 0.15 5.18
N ALA A 48 7.12 -0.84 5.95
CA ALA A 48 6.92 -0.84 7.39
C ALA A 48 7.70 0.33 8.03
N PRO A 49 7.18 0.92 9.12
CA PRO A 49 7.95 1.89 9.89
C PRO A 49 9.21 1.23 10.47
N ALA A 50 10.25 2.03 10.69
CA ALA A 50 11.43 1.59 11.41
C ALA A 50 11.07 1.19 12.85
N ALA A 51 11.86 0.29 13.44
CA ALA A 51 11.70 -0.07 14.84
C ALA A 51 11.97 1.15 15.74
N MET A 52 11.11 1.33 16.75
CA MET A 52 11.33 2.35 17.78
C MET A 52 12.53 1.96 18.65
N THR A 53 13.34 2.96 18.98
CA THR A 53 14.56 2.83 19.78
C THR A 53 14.42 3.42 21.18
N ALA A 54 13.39 4.24 21.41
CA ALA A 54 13.08 4.79 22.72
C ALA A 54 12.79 3.69 23.74
N THR A 55 13.43 3.78 24.90
CA THR A 55 13.26 2.86 26.03
C THR A 55 12.46 3.52 27.14
N SER A 56 11.84 2.69 27.99
CA SER A 56 11.18 3.20 29.20
C SER A 56 12.19 3.87 30.11
N ASP A 57 11.75 4.96 30.74
CA ASP A 57 12.52 5.55 31.82
C ASP A 57 12.35 4.78 33.14
N THR A 58 13.26 5.03 34.07
CA THR A 58 13.27 4.47 35.43
C THR A 58 13.41 5.59 36.44
N ASN A 59 12.68 5.51 37.56
CA ASN A 59 12.77 6.51 38.61
C ASN A 59 14.21 6.65 39.12
N SER A 60 14.67 7.89 39.27
CA SER A 60 15.94 8.21 39.90
C SER A 60 15.96 7.75 41.36
N SER A 61 17.07 7.14 41.77
CA SER A 61 17.40 6.82 43.17
C SER A 61 18.64 7.58 43.65
N ALA A 62 19.08 8.59 42.90
CA ALA A 62 20.28 9.36 43.22
C ALA A 62 20.14 10.07 44.57
N THR A 63 21.18 9.96 45.39
CA THR A 63 21.28 10.63 46.70
C THR A 63 22.25 11.81 46.69
N ASP A 64 22.93 12.04 45.56
CA ASP A 64 23.87 13.14 45.35
C ASP A 64 23.67 13.80 43.97
N VAL A 65 24.35 14.93 43.77
CA VAL A 65 24.24 15.73 42.54
C VAL A 65 24.85 15.02 41.33
N ALA A 66 25.90 14.21 41.55
CA ALA A 66 26.58 13.51 40.46
C ALA A 66 25.67 12.41 39.88
N GLY A 67 24.98 11.65 40.73
CA GLY A 67 23.97 10.68 40.35
C GLY A 67 22.77 11.35 39.67
N LEU A 68 22.27 12.46 40.21
CA LEU A 68 21.16 13.19 39.59
C LEU A 68 21.52 13.70 38.18
N LEU A 69 22.77 14.17 37.99
CA LEU A 69 23.26 14.61 36.69
C LEU A 69 23.35 13.44 35.71
N ALA A 70 23.79 12.26 36.16
CA ALA A 70 23.83 11.06 35.34
C ALA A 70 22.43 10.65 34.89
N ASP A 71 21.48 10.57 35.83
CA ASP A 71 20.08 10.22 35.55
C ASP A 71 19.41 11.24 34.61
N HIS A 72 19.71 12.54 34.78
CA HIS A 72 19.20 13.57 33.90
C HIS A 72 19.72 13.44 32.47
N ASN A 73 21.02 13.19 32.30
CA ASN A 73 21.63 13.01 30.97
C ASN A 73 21.08 11.76 30.26
N ASP A 74 20.79 10.70 31.01
CA ASP A 74 20.12 9.51 30.50
C ASP A 74 18.68 9.82 30.04
N LEU A 75 17.90 10.56 30.85
CA LEU A 75 16.55 11.00 30.47
C LEU A 75 16.56 11.86 29.20
N VAL A 76 17.50 12.81 29.07
CA VAL A 76 17.67 13.63 27.87
C VAL A 76 17.97 12.76 26.64
N SER A 77 18.80 11.72 26.81
CA SER A 77 19.13 10.79 25.73
C SER A 77 17.91 9.98 25.28
N LYS A 78 17.13 9.45 26.24
CA LYS A 78 15.85 8.75 25.98
C LYS A 78 14.83 9.65 25.29
N TYR A 79 14.73 10.91 25.71
CA TYR A 79 13.86 11.90 25.09
C TYR A 79 14.24 12.15 23.62
N ASN A 80 15.53 12.32 23.33
CA ASN A 80 16.00 12.53 21.96
C ASN A 80 15.73 11.31 21.05
N ALA A 81 15.83 10.08 21.60
CA ALA A 81 15.42 8.87 20.90
C ALA A 81 13.92 8.87 20.60
N LEU A 82 13.07 9.19 21.58
CA LEU A 82 11.62 9.29 21.40
C LEU A 82 11.22 10.35 20.36
N LEU A 83 11.89 11.50 20.37
CA LEU A 83 11.67 12.56 19.38
C LEU A 83 12.02 12.09 17.96
N THR A 84 13.12 11.36 17.82
CA THR A 84 13.56 10.77 16.55
C THR A 84 12.54 9.75 16.05
N ASP A 85 12.14 8.81 16.90
CA ASP A 85 11.15 7.78 16.58
C ASP A 85 9.81 8.40 16.15
N THR A 86 9.34 9.42 16.87
CA THR A 86 8.09 10.12 16.58
C THR A 86 8.15 10.84 15.22
N THR A 87 9.30 11.43 14.90
CA THR A 87 9.53 12.07 13.60
C THR A 87 9.47 11.07 12.46
N ALA A 88 10.10 9.90 12.64
CA ALA A 88 10.05 8.81 11.67
C ALA A 88 8.61 8.29 11.49
N LEU A 89 7.88 8.05 12.58
CA LEU A 89 6.48 7.60 12.53
C LEU A 89 5.59 8.59 11.76
N ARG A 90 5.75 9.90 12.04
CA ARG A 90 5.00 10.94 11.33
C ARG A 90 5.28 10.94 9.83
N ALA A 91 6.53 10.74 9.43
CA ALA A 91 6.92 10.65 8.02
C ALA A 91 6.30 9.40 7.35
N THR A 92 6.32 8.24 8.01
CA THR A 92 5.66 7.03 7.52
C THR A 92 4.17 7.24 7.36
N LEU A 93 3.49 7.82 8.36
CA LEU A 93 2.05 8.11 8.28
C LEU A 93 1.70 9.08 7.14
N ALA A 94 2.50 10.13 6.94
CA ALA A 94 2.31 11.05 5.83
C ALA A 94 2.45 10.36 4.46
N SER A 95 3.43 9.46 4.33
CA SER A 95 3.62 8.65 3.12
C SER A 95 2.44 7.71 2.87
N VAL A 96 1.96 7.00 3.90
CA VAL A 96 0.77 6.14 3.81
C VAL A 96 -0.44 6.94 3.35
N LEU A 97 -0.68 8.10 3.96
CA LEU A 97 -1.81 8.96 3.60
C LEU A 97 -1.71 9.45 2.15
N ALA A 98 -0.51 9.83 1.69
CA ALA A 98 -0.30 10.24 0.30
C ALA A 98 -0.59 9.09 -0.68
N GLN A 99 -0.15 7.87 -0.36
CA GLN A 99 -0.40 6.69 -1.19
C GLN A 99 -1.89 6.32 -1.22
N LEU A 100 -2.60 6.41 -0.10
CA LEU A 100 -4.05 6.18 -0.05
C LEU A 100 -4.81 7.23 -0.87
N LYS A 101 -4.41 8.50 -0.81
CA LYS A 101 -4.97 9.58 -1.64
C LYS A 101 -4.70 9.39 -3.14
N ALA A 102 -3.50 8.96 -3.50
CA ALA A 102 -3.16 8.68 -4.90
C ALA A 102 -3.88 7.45 -5.47
N LYS A 103 -4.29 6.50 -4.61
CA LYS A 103 -4.99 5.27 -5.00
C LYS A 103 -6.50 5.33 -4.87
N THR A 104 -7.02 6.32 -4.15
CA THR A 104 -8.44 6.67 -4.21
C THR A 104 -8.66 7.38 -5.55
N ILE A 105 -9.19 6.59 -6.48
CA ILE A 105 -9.94 6.92 -7.71
C ILE A 105 -9.97 8.43 -8.03
N PRO A 106 -9.42 8.88 -9.18
CA PRO A 106 -9.67 10.24 -9.64
C PRO A 106 -11.18 10.42 -9.78
N VAL A 107 -11.72 11.44 -9.11
CA VAL A 107 -13.11 11.88 -9.24
C VAL A 107 -13.47 12.16 -10.69
#